data_AF-A0A183GMK8-F1
#
_entry.id   AF-A0A183GMK8-F1
#
_cell.length_a   1.000
_cell.length_b   1.000
_cell.length_c   1.000
_cell.angle_alpha   90.00
_cell.angle_beta   90.00
_cell.angle_gamma   90.00
#
_symmetry.space_group_name_H-M   'P 1'
#
loop_
_entity.id
_entity.type
_entity.pdbx_description
1 polymer ?
#
loop_
_entity_poly.entity_id
_entity_poly.type
_entity_poly.pdbx_seq_one_letter_code
_entity_poly.pdbx_strand_id
1 'polypeptide(L)'
;MTAEGHNVDANLLGIGRDHGHYFAKKTFGKPTYCHHCCDKIWGMLTQGYACEVCNFVCHEKCLKTVVSYCSGVALQLIKVSL
;
A
#
# COMPACT_ATOMS: atom_id res chain seq x y z
N MET A 1 -25.63 -7.07 10.96
CA MET A 1 -26.10 -6.18 9.87
C MET A 1 -25.44 -4.83 10.11
N THR A 2 -24.48 -4.48 9.24
CA THR A 2 -24.03 -3.13 8.84
C THR A 2 -23.74 -2.09 9.94
N ALA A 3 -22.60 -1.39 10.04
CA ALA A 3 -21.56 -1.04 9.09
C ALA A 3 -20.29 -0.72 9.88
N GLU A 4 -19.14 -1.28 9.49
CA GLU A 4 -17.84 -0.70 9.84
C GLU A 4 -17.73 0.57 8.99
N GLY A 5 -18.11 1.71 9.56
CA GLY A 5 -18.04 2.99 8.89
C GLY A 5 -16.59 3.28 8.52
N HIS A 6 -16.25 3.16 7.23
CA HIS A 6 -14.99 3.69 6.71
C HIS A 6 -15.07 5.22 6.77
N ASN A 7 -14.57 5.77 7.87
CA ASN A 7 -14.41 7.19 8.08
C ASN A 7 -13.36 7.72 7.08
N VAL A 8 -13.84 8.50 6.12
CA VAL A 8 -13.05 9.06 5.00
C VAL A 8 -12.24 10.31 5.38
N ASP A 9 -11.94 10.52 6.67
CA ASP A 9 -11.20 11.69 7.16
C ASP A 9 -9.68 11.47 7.28
N ALA A 10 -9.14 10.37 6.75
CA ALA A 10 -7.70 10.08 6.71
C ALA A 10 -6.93 10.79 5.56
N ASN A 11 -7.58 11.60 4.72
CA ASN A 11 -6.97 12.15 3.51
C ASN A 11 -6.07 13.39 3.73
N LEU A 12 -5.89 13.89 4.96
CA LEU A 12 -5.01 15.05 5.22
C LEU A 12 -3.79 14.77 6.12
N LEU A 13 -3.75 13.65 6.85
CA LEU A 13 -2.58 13.24 7.65
C LEU A 13 -1.69 12.18 6.98
N GLY A 14 -2.06 11.73 5.77
CA GLY A 14 -1.48 10.57 5.07
C GLY A 14 -0.13 10.78 4.35
N ILE A 15 0.50 11.95 4.45
CA ILE A 15 1.94 12.09 4.09
C ILE A 15 2.78 11.66 5.30
N GLY A 16 2.48 10.48 5.85
CA GLY A 16 3.03 9.98 7.10
C GLY A 16 3.51 8.54 6.94
N ARG A 17 4.81 8.33 7.22
CA ARG A 17 5.55 7.06 7.35
C ARG A 17 5.65 6.13 6.13
N ASP A 18 4.65 6.07 5.25
CA ASP A 18 4.62 5.13 4.12
C ASP A 18 4.58 5.83 2.76
N HIS A 19 5.09 7.07 2.67
CA HIS A 19 5.19 7.83 1.42
C HIS A 19 3.86 7.93 0.63
N GLY A 20 2.74 7.97 1.36
CA GLY A 20 1.39 8.06 0.79
C GLY A 20 0.77 6.72 0.40
N HIS A 21 1.40 5.59 0.70
CA HIS A 21 0.79 4.27 0.50
C HIS A 21 -0.21 3.95 1.61
N TYR A 22 -1.33 3.32 1.24
CA TYR A 22 -2.31 2.77 2.19
C TYR A 22 -2.24 1.24 2.18
N PHE A 23 -1.31 0.70 2.97
CA PHE A 23 -1.02 -0.73 3.00
C PHE A 23 -2.05 -1.52 3.82
N ALA A 24 -2.64 -2.55 3.21
CA ALA A 24 -3.48 -3.54 3.87
C ALA A 24 -2.87 -4.94 3.73
N LYS A 25 -2.98 -5.76 4.78
CA LYS A 25 -2.53 -7.16 4.75
C LYS A 25 -3.45 -7.97 3.84
N LYS A 26 -2.88 -8.72 2.89
CA LYS A 26 -3.60 -9.55 1.92
C LYS A 26 -2.97 -10.94 1.84
N THR A 27 -3.83 -11.91 1.54
CA THR A 27 -3.47 -13.28 1.19
C THR A 27 -3.52 -13.41 -0.32
N PHE A 28 -2.41 -13.76 -0.97
CA PHE A 28 -2.36 -13.85 -2.43
C PHE A 28 -2.64 -15.29 -2.88
N GLY A 29 -3.71 -15.48 -3.66
CA GLY A 29 -4.06 -16.79 -4.24
C GLY A 29 -3.16 -17.24 -5.41
N LYS A 30 -2.22 -16.40 -5.82
CA LYS A 30 -1.25 -16.66 -6.89
C LYS A 30 0.16 -16.27 -6.45
N PRO A 31 1.21 -16.88 -7.01
CA PRO A 31 2.59 -16.42 -6.85
C PRO A 31 2.70 -14.91 -7.06
N THR A 32 3.09 -14.18 -6.01
CA THR A 32 3.16 -12.72 -6.03
C THR A 32 4.58 -12.29 -5.64
N TYR A 33 5.06 -11.20 -6.25
CA TYR A 33 6.41 -10.70 -6.06
C TYR A 33 6.36 -9.35 -5.34
N CYS A 34 7.33 -9.12 -4.47
CA CYS A 34 7.49 -7.84 -3.80
C CYS A 34 8.04 -6.80 -4.78
N HIS A 35 7.38 -5.67 -4.93
CA HIS A 35 7.85 -4.56 -5.78
C HIS A 35 9.06 -3.83 -5.21
N HIS A 36 9.35 -3.98 -3.92
CA HIS A 36 10.50 -3.34 -3.26
C HIS A 36 11.81 -4.11 -3.47
N CYS A 37 11.81 -5.43 -3.24
CA CYS A 37 13.03 -6.26 -3.35
C CYS A 37 13.03 -7.19 -4.56
N CYS A 38 11.97 -7.19 -5.38
CA CYS A 38 11.78 -8.03 -6.56
C CYS A 38 11.74 -9.55 -6.30
N ASP A 39 11.75 -9.99 -5.04
CA ASP A 39 11.65 -11.41 -4.68
C ASP A 39 10.21 -11.87 -4.53
N LYS A 40 10.00 -13.17 -4.72
CA LYS A 40 8.72 -13.83 -4.48
C LYS A 40 8.30 -13.70 -3.01
N ILE A 41 7.02 -13.47 -2.76
CA ILE A 41 6.41 -13.60 -1.44
C ILE A 41 6.22 -15.10 -1.17
N TRP A 42 6.83 -15.59 -0.09
CA TRP A 42 6.79 -17.01 0.29
C TRP A 42 5.85 -17.23 1.48
N GLY A 43 5.44 -18.48 1.69
CA GLY A 43 4.61 -18.91 2.82
C GLY A 43 3.40 -19.74 2.39
N MET A 44 2.78 -20.42 3.36
CA MET A 44 1.66 -21.35 3.13
C MET A 44 0.44 -20.68 2.47
N LEU A 45 0.22 -19.39 2.74
CA LEU A 45 -0.85 -18.59 2.16
C LEU A 45 -0.33 -17.39 1.36
N THR A 46 0.96 -17.33 1.04
CA THR A 46 1.56 -16.19 0.30
C THR A 46 1.07 -14.84 0.85
N GLN A 47 1.35 -14.54 2.11
CA GLN A 47 0.82 -13.34 2.77
C GLN A 47 1.79 -12.15 2.65
N GLY A 48 1.25 -10.97 2.40
CA GLY A 48 2.01 -9.72 2.36
C GLY A 48 1.12 -8.50 2.52
N TYR A 49 1.64 -7.34 2.17
CA TYR A 49 0.90 -6.08 2.18
C TYR A 49 0.70 -5.59 0.75
N ALA A 50 -0.49 -5.06 0.46
CA ALA A 50 -0.78 -4.39 -0.79
C ALA A 50 -1.35 -3.00 -0.50
N CYS A 51 -0.85 -2.00 -1.20
CA CYS A 51 -1.43 -0.67 -1.18
C CYS A 51 -2.80 -0.72 -1.86
N GLU A 52 -3.87 -0.30 -1.19
CA GLU A 52 -5.23 -0.36 -1.76
C GLU A 52 -5.48 0.71 -2.84
N VAL A 53 -4.55 1.66 -2.99
CA VAL A 53 -4.64 2.75 -3.96
C VAL A 53 -3.87 2.41 -5.25
N CYS A 54 -2.57 2.12 -5.14
CA CYS A 54 -1.71 1.89 -6.30
C CYS A 54 -1.36 0.41 -6.55
N ASN A 55 -1.91 -0.49 -5.73
CA ASN A 55 -1.66 -1.94 -5.82
C ASN A 55 -0.17 -2.32 -5.67
N PHE A 56 0.63 -1.48 -5.01
CA PHE A 56 2.02 -1.80 -4.68
C PHE A 56 2.07 -2.93 -3.67
N VAL A 57 2.77 -4.02 -3.99
CA VAL A 57 2.84 -5.20 -3.13
C VAL A 57 4.22 -5.32 -2.48
N CYS A 58 4.27 -5.61 -1.18
CA CYS A 58 5.51 -5.86 -0.47
C CYS A 58 5.42 -6.94 0.61
N HIS A 59 6.57 -7.50 0.99
CA HIS A 59 6.67 -8.34 2.18
C HIS A 59 6.45 -7.51 3.45
N GLU A 60 6.05 -8.18 4.53
CA GLU A 60 6.02 -7.59 5.87
C GLU A 60 7.37 -6.99 6.29
N LYS A 61 8.48 -7.67 5.99
CA LYS A 61 9.84 -7.17 6.27
C LYS A 61 10.21 -5.93 5.44
N CYS A 62 9.65 -5.79 4.24
CA CYS A 62 9.96 -4.71 3.31
C CYS A 62 9.09 -3.48 3.56
N LEU A 63 7.98 -3.62 4.27
CA LEU A 63 7.02 -2.53 4.54
C LEU A 63 7.72 -1.28 5.11
N LYS A 64 8.61 -1.46 6.09
CA LYS A 64 9.31 -0.35 6.77
C LYS A 64 10.43 0.28 5.95
N THR A 65 10.82 -0.33 4.83
CA THR A 65 11.94 0.13 3.98
C THR A 65 11.47 0.65 2.63
N VAL A 66 10.15 0.70 2.39
CA VAL A 66 9.58 1.29 1.18
C VAL A 66 9.86 2.79 1.18
N VAL A 67 10.65 3.24 0.22
CA VAL A 67 10.94 4.67 -0.02
C VAL A 67 10.23 5.23 -1.25
N SER A 68 9.50 4.38 -1.97
CA SER A 68 8.72 4.78 -3.15
C SER A 68 7.46 5.53 -2.73
N TYR A 69 7.08 6.54 -3.51
CA TYR A 69 5.84 7.27 -3.30
C TYR A 69 4.64 6.58 -3.96
N CYS A 70 3.48 6.68 -3.31
CA CYS A 70 2.24 6.19 -3.90
C CYS A 70 1.83 7.06 -5.10
N SER A 71 1.54 6.41 -6.24
CA SER A 71 1.04 7.09 -7.44
C SER A 71 -0.33 7.74 -7.24
N GLY A 72 -1.13 7.27 -6.27
CA GLY A 72 -2.43 7.87 -5.94
C GLY A 72 -2.33 9.24 -5.27
N VAL A 73 -1.26 9.50 -4.51
CA VAL A 73 -1.00 10.80 -3.87
C VAL A 73 -0.27 11.75 -4.83
N ALA A 74 0.57 11.23 -5.72
CA ALA A 74 1.25 12.03 -6.74
C ALA A 74 0.29 12.86 -7.62
N LEU A 75 -0.90 12.33 -7.91
CA LEU A 75 -1.94 13.05 -8.67
C LEU A 75 -2.58 14.21 -7.89
N GLN A 76 -2.57 14.17 -6.56
CA GLN A 76 -3.08 15.27 -5.72
C GLN A 76 -2.08 16.41 -5.60
N LEU A 77 -0.76 16.13 -5.59
CA LEU A 77 0.27 17.18 -5.53
C LEU A 77 0.40 18.00 -6.83
N ILE A 78 0.18 17.37 -7.99
CA ILE A 78 0.27 18.08 -9.29
C ILE A 78 -0.91 19.03 -9.50
N LYS A 79 -2.11 18.71 -8.97
CA LYS A 79 -3.31 19.53 -9.13
C LYS A 79 -3.33 20.82 -8.32
N VAL A 80 -2.47 20.97 -7.30
CA VAL A 80 -2.40 22.20 -6.50
C VAL A 80 -1.53 23.28 -7.18
N SER A 81 -0.84 22.95 -8.28
CA SER A 81 0.09 23.87 -8.97
C SER A 81 -0.42 24.38 -10.33
N LEU A 82 -1.69 24.14 -10.70
CA LEU A 82 -2.31 24.57 -11.96
C LEU A 82 -3.61 25.33 -11.72
#